data_AF-A0A364K1U1-F1
#
_entry.id   AF-A0A364K1U1-F1
#
_cell.length_a   1.000
_cell.length_b   1.000
_cell.length_c   1.000
_cell.angle_alpha   90.00
_cell.angle_beta   90.00
_cell.angle_gamma   90.00
#
_symmetry.space_group_name_H-M   'P 1'
#
loop_
_entity.id
_entity.type
_entity.pdbx_description
1 polymer ?
#
loop_
_entity_poly.entity_id
_entity_poly.type
_entity_poly.pdbx_seq_one_letter_code
_entity_poly.pdbx_strand_id
1 'polypeptide(L)'
;MGGLNMGKPIEELSPDMISLIQGNTIVLLNIVHKENERVYTTALSWVYAMNGKTIRFAIDAKSEFVKILENDPDLVLNFIGHESVYSVIGKATIKTRQTKGTTLKLAVLEVDVEEVRDIMFYGGKIVTEPLFIKTYNAELAVKLDREVKEVIFS
;
A
#
# COMPACT_ATOMS: atom_id res chain seq x y z
N MET A 1 -16.16 25.57 -3.95
CA MET A 1 -17.37 24.78 -3.60
C MET A 1 -17.36 23.54 -4.47
N GLY A 2 -17.05 22.39 -3.89
CA GLY A 2 -16.95 21.11 -4.59
C GLY A 2 -17.21 19.98 -3.59
N GLY A 3 -18.30 20.08 -2.84
CA GLY A 3 -18.81 18.93 -2.11
C GLY A 3 -19.65 18.13 -3.09
N LEU A 4 -19.21 16.94 -3.47
CA LEU A 4 -20.00 15.85 -4.07
C LEU A 4 -19.03 14.75 -4.49
N ASN A 5 -18.70 13.86 -3.55
CA ASN A 5 -18.31 12.43 -3.73
C ASN A 5 -17.69 11.81 -2.46
N MET A 6 -17.74 12.50 -1.30
CA MET A 6 -17.39 11.89 -0.02
C MET A 6 -18.14 10.57 0.16
N GLY A 7 -17.38 9.48 0.28
CA GLY A 7 -17.90 8.15 0.58
C GLY A 7 -18.51 7.35 -0.59
N LYS A 8 -18.62 7.88 -1.82
CA LYS A 8 -19.05 7.02 -2.96
C LYS A 8 -17.87 6.15 -3.41
N PRO A 9 -18.04 4.82 -3.50
CA PRO A 9 -16.99 3.96 -4.02
C PRO A 9 -16.75 4.25 -5.50
N ILE A 10 -15.49 4.32 -5.87
CA ILE A 10 -15.02 4.23 -7.26
C ILE A 10 -14.23 2.94 -7.41
N GLU A 11 -14.03 2.46 -8.62
CA GLU A 11 -13.37 1.15 -8.84
C GLU A 11 -11.89 1.28 -9.20
N GLU A 12 -11.34 2.50 -9.27
CA GLU A 12 -9.94 2.75 -9.63
C GLU A 12 -9.37 3.99 -8.95
N LEU A 13 -8.05 4.00 -8.77
CA LEU A 13 -7.32 5.17 -8.27
C LEU A 13 -7.37 6.30 -9.30
N SER A 14 -7.56 7.54 -8.82
CA SER A 14 -7.42 8.72 -9.66
C SER A 14 -5.95 8.97 -10.06
N PRO A 15 -5.67 9.75 -11.13
CA PRO A 15 -4.30 10.13 -11.49
C PRO A 15 -3.51 10.78 -10.35
N ASP A 16 -4.18 11.57 -9.52
CA ASP A 16 -3.55 12.22 -8.37
C ASP A 16 -3.21 11.17 -7.29
N MET A 17 -4.10 10.20 -7.04
CA MET A 17 -3.83 9.11 -6.08
C MET A 17 -2.66 8.24 -6.53
N ILE A 18 -2.59 7.96 -7.84
CA ILE A 18 -1.45 7.25 -8.44
C ILE A 18 -0.16 8.02 -8.17
N SER A 19 -0.18 9.35 -8.33
CA SER A 19 0.99 10.20 -8.13
C SER A 19 1.46 10.24 -6.66
N LEU A 20 0.55 10.11 -5.70
CA LEU A 20 0.88 10.01 -4.27
C LEU A 20 1.56 8.69 -3.93
N ILE A 21 1.01 7.57 -4.41
CA ILE A 21 1.46 6.22 -4.04
C ILE A 21 2.67 5.83 -4.91
N GLN A 22 3.81 6.49 -4.70
CA GLN A 22 5.07 6.25 -5.44
C GLN A 22 6.28 6.08 -4.50
N GLY A 23 6.06 5.44 -3.35
CA GLY A 23 7.10 5.14 -2.36
C GLY A 23 7.34 6.20 -1.28
N ASN A 24 6.56 7.29 -1.28
CA ASN A 24 6.70 8.41 -0.33
C ASN A 24 5.49 8.57 0.62
N THR A 25 4.50 7.69 0.50
CA THR A 25 3.28 7.71 1.32
C THR A 25 3.27 6.52 2.25
N ILE A 26 2.92 6.75 3.52
CA ILE A 26 2.64 5.65 4.44
C ILE A 26 1.32 5.01 4.05
N VAL A 27 1.35 3.71 3.81
CA VAL A 27 0.16 2.92 3.51
C VAL A 27 -0.02 1.88 4.61
N LEU A 28 -1.22 1.79 5.19
CA LEU A 28 -1.57 0.77 6.17
C LEU A 28 -2.22 -0.42 5.46
N LEU A 29 -1.59 -1.58 5.50
CA LEU A 29 -2.15 -2.85 5.04
C LEU A 29 -2.93 -3.51 6.19
N ASN A 30 -4.16 -3.89 5.92
CA ASN A 30 -5.06 -4.56 6.85
C ASN A 30 -5.57 -5.85 6.22
N ILE A 31 -5.55 -6.94 6.99
CA ILE A 31 -6.01 -8.27 6.56
C ILE A 31 -6.72 -8.96 7.71
N VAL A 32 -7.57 -9.94 7.39
CA VAL A 32 -8.17 -10.83 8.40
C VAL A 32 -7.33 -12.10 8.48
N HIS A 33 -6.81 -12.42 9.66
CA HIS A 33 -6.21 -13.71 9.94
C HIS A 33 -7.31 -14.72 10.30
N LYS A 34 -7.88 -15.38 9.29
CA LYS A 34 -9.05 -16.27 9.45
C LYS A 34 -8.88 -17.35 10.53
N GLU A 35 -7.70 -17.94 10.69
CA GLU A 35 -7.51 -19.04 11.67
C GLU A 35 -7.65 -18.60 13.13
N ASN A 36 -7.41 -17.31 13.44
CA ASN A 36 -7.50 -16.80 14.80
C ASN A 36 -8.55 -15.68 14.95
N GLU A 37 -9.30 -15.40 13.88
CA GLU A 37 -10.40 -14.43 13.82
C GLU A 37 -10.00 -13.00 14.22
N ARG A 38 -8.77 -12.58 13.91
CA ARG A 38 -8.27 -11.23 14.21
C ARG A 38 -7.91 -10.45 12.96
N VAL A 39 -7.98 -9.13 13.08
CA VAL A 39 -7.47 -8.20 12.06
C VAL A 39 -6.01 -7.89 12.35
N TYR A 40 -5.16 -8.06 11.35
CA TYR A 40 -3.74 -7.68 11.42
C TYR A 40 -3.52 -6.42 10.59
N THR A 41 -2.72 -5.50 11.11
CA THR A 41 -2.37 -4.24 10.45
C THR A 41 -0.86 -4.05 10.46
N THR A 42 -0.30 -3.57 9.34
CA THR A 42 1.10 -3.15 9.25
C THR A 42 1.25 -1.90 8.40
N ALA A 43 2.30 -1.11 8.65
CA ALA A 43 2.62 0.08 7.86
C ALA A 43 3.67 -0.25 6.79
N LEU A 44 3.44 0.24 5.59
CA LEU A 44 4.29 0.04 4.41
C LEU A 44 4.73 1.40 3.86
N SER A 45 6.00 1.49 3.43
CA SER A 45 6.51 2.63 2.68
C SER A 45 6.82 2.29 1.21
N TRP A 46 7.08 1.03 0.89
CA TRP A 46 7.38 0.57 -0.47
C TRP A 46 6.12 0.13 -1.19
N VAL A 47 5.26 1.09 -1.48
CA VAL A 47 3.99 0.90 -2.19
C VAL A 47 3.96 1.80 -3.41
N TYR A 48 3.60 1.22 -4.56
CA TYR A 48 3.59 1.87 -5.86
C TYR A 48 2.29 1.55 -6.60
N ALA A 49 1.54 2.58 -6.98
CA ALA A 49 0.43 2.44 -7.90
C ALA A 49 1.00 2.30 -9.33
N MET A 50 0.77 1.17 -9.97
CA MET A 50 1.23 0.88 -11.33
C MET A 50 0.31 1.54 -12.37
N ASN A 51 -0.99 1.59 -12.05
CA ASN A 51 -2.06 2.26 -12.79
C ASN A 51 -3.29 2.39 -11.86
N GLY A 52 -4.45 2.79 -12.39
CA GLY A 52 -5.68 2.96 -11.61
C GLY A 52 -6.21 1.68 -10.95
N LYS A 53 -5.90 0.52 -11.54
CA LYS A 53 -6.43 -0.80 -11.14
C LYS A 53 -5.40 -1.69 -10.45
N THR A 54 -4.14 -1.26 -10.37
CA THR A 54 -3.05 -2.12 -9.91
C THR A 54 -2.12 -1.38 -8.97
N ILE A 55 -1.95 -1.91 -7.76
CA ILE A 55 -0.93 -1.48 -6.81
C ILE A 55 0.08 -2.62 -6.61
N ARG A 56 1.35 -2.31 -6.46
CA ARG A 56 2.36 -3.26 -6.02
C ARG A 56 3.05 -2.78 -4.75
N PHE A 57 3.41 -3.71 -3.88
CA PHE A 57 4.22 -3.40 -2.72
C PHE A 57 5.23 -4.50 -2.42
N ALA A 58 6.28 -4.12 -1.71
CA ALA A 58 7.27 -5.05 -1.19
C ALA A 58 7.22 -5.11 0.35
N ILE A 59 7.35 -6.31 0.88
CA ILE A 59 7.42 -6.60 2.32
C ILE A 59 8.50 -7.66 2.58
N ASP A 60 8.99 -7.79 3.81
CA ASP A 60 9.91 -8.88 4.16
C ASP A 60 9.31 -10.24 3.78
N ALA A 61 10.08 -11.08 3.08
CA ALA A 61 9.61 -12.37 2.56
C ALA A 61 9.18 -13.36 3.66
N LYS A 62 9.61 -13.17 4.91
CA LYS A 62 9.21 -13.97 6.06
C LYS A 62 7.97 -13.43 6.77
N SER A 63 7.46 -12.27 6.35
CA SER A 63 6.28 -11.66 6.94
C SER A 63 5.10 -12.61 6.91
N GLU A 64 4.38 -12.69 8.02
CA GLU A 64 3.17 -13.49 8.15
C GLU A 64 2.08 -13.05 7.16
N PHE A 65 2.04 -11.75 6.84
CA PHE A 65 1.14 -11.18 5.83
C PHE A 65 1.28 -11.89 4.48
N VAL A 66 2.49 -12.29 4.07
CA VAL A 66 2.70 -13.01 2.80
C VAL A 66 1.98 -14.37 2.81
N LYS A 67 2.06 -15.10 3.92
CA LYS A 67 1.42 -16.42 4.07
C LYS A 67 -0.09 -16.30 4.15
N ILE A 68 -0.59 -15.32 4.91
CA ILE A 68 -2.02 -15.09 5.06
C ILE A 68 -2.62 -14.70 3.71
N LEU A 69 -2.01 -13.74 3.00
CA LEU A 69 -2.48 -13.27 1.69
C LEU A 69 -2.36 -14.31 0.57
N GLU A 70 -1.48 -15.29 0.71
CA GLU A 70 -1.41 -16.42 -0.22
C GLU A 70 -2.61 -17.36 -0.07
N ASN A 71 -3.15 -17.51 1.14
CA ASN A 71 -4.30 -18.35 1.42
C ASN A 71 -5.63 -17.59 1.30
N ASP A 72 -5.62 -16.30 1.61
CA ASP A 72 -6.78 -15.42 1.64
C ASP A 72 -6.40 -14.05 1.07
N PRO A 73 -6.66 -13.78 -0.23
CA PRO A 73 -6.10 -12.64 -0.93
C PRO A 73 -6.72 -11.30 -0.54
N ASP A 74 -7.84 -11.31 0.21
CA ASP A 74 -8.60 -10.12 0.54
C ASP A 74 -7.81 -9.19 1.48
N LEU A 75 -7.73 -7.91 1.12
CA LEU A 75 -7.03 -6.91 1.91
C LEU A 75 -7.66 -5.53 1.81
N VAL A 76 -7.25 -4.65 2.74
CA VAL A 76 -7.52 -3.22 2.69
C VAL A 76 -6.23 -2.43 2.85
N LEU A 77 -5.93 -1.56 1.88
CA LEU A 77 -4.90 -0.54 2.00
C LEU A 77 -5.52 0.80 2.40
N ASN A 78 -4.97 1.48 3.41
CA ASN A 78 -5.37 2.83 3.78
C ASN A 78 -4.23 3.80 3.60
N PHE A 79 -4.49 4.99 3.07
CA PHE A 79 -3.50 6.05 2.92
C PHE A 79 -4.12 7.44 3.09
N ILE A 80 -3.27 8.41 3.43
CA ILE A 80 -3.65 9.82 3.56
C ILE A 80 -3.19 10.56 2.30
N GLY A 81 -4.01 11.47 1.79
CA GLY A 81 -3.68 12.30 0.64
C GLY A 81 -4.82 13.26 0.27
N HIS A 82 -4.54 14.31 -0.50
CA HIS A 82 -5.55 15.26 -1.00
C HIS A 82 -6.52 15.76 0.06
N GLU A 83 -5.98 16.16 1.21
CA GLU A 83 -6.78 16.61 2.37
C GLU A 83 -7.76 15.55 2.93
N SER A 84 -7.61 14.26 2.61
CA SER A 84 -8.53 13.18 3.00
C SER A 84 -7.82 11.89 3.44
N VAL A 85 -8.60 10.86 3.81
CA VAL A 85 -8.15 9.49 4.07
C VAL A 85 -8.87 8.55 3.12
N TYR A 86 -8.13 7.69 2.44
CA TYR A 86 -8.67 6.75 1.46
C TYR A 86 -8.46 5.31 1.88
N SER A 87 -9.46 4.48 1.59
CA SER A 87 -9.43 3.03 1.71
C SER A 87 -9.48 2.40 0.32
N VAL A 88 -8.65 1.41 0.09
CA VAL A 88 -8.61 0.59 -1.12
C VAL A 88 -8.88 -0.86 -0.73
N ILE A 89 -10.00 -1.41 -1.19
CA ILE A 89 -10.28 -2.84 -1.09
C ILE A 89 -9.75 -3.50 -2.36
N GLY A 90 -9.08 -4.63 -2.19
CA GLY A 90 -8.57 -5.38 -3.32
C GLY A 90 -8.10 -6.77 -2.96
N LYS A 91 -7.57 -7.46 -3.96
CA LYS A 91 -7.07 -8.83 -3.83
C LYS A 91 -5.60 -8.91 -4.17
N ALA A 92 -4.81 -9.48 -3.27
CA ALA A 92 -3.39 -9.70 -3.49
C ALA A 92 -3.12 -10.96 -4.32
N THR A 93 -2.07 -10.89 -5.14
CA THR A 93 -1.39 -12.02 -5.75
C THR A 93 0.10 -11.90 -5.46
N ILE A 94 0.75 -13.00 -5.07
CA ILE A 94 2.20 -13.04 -4.86
C ILE A 94 2.90 -13.08 -6.22
N LYS A 95 3.55 -11.98 -6.62
CA LYS A 95 4.34 -11.92 -7.87
C LYS A 95 5.69 -12.58 -7.71
N THR A 96 6.36 -12.26 -6.60
CA THR A 96 7.67 -12.78 -6.25
C THR A 96 7.65 -13.15 -4.79
N ARG A 97 7.78 -14.44 -4.48
CA ARG A 97 7.77 -14.91 -3.08
C ARG A 97 9.03 -14.50 -2.32
N GLN A 98 10.17 -14.47 -2.99
CA GLN A 98 11.43 -14.03 -2.43
C GLN A 98 12.36 -13.52 -3.52
N THR A 99 12.77 -12.26 -3.43
CA THR A 99 13.74 -11.65 -4.34
C THR A 99 15.10 -12.33 -4.24
N LYS A 100 15.84 -12.36 -5.35
CA LYS A 100 17.22 -12.87 -5.45
C LYS A 100 18.14 -11.71 -5.81
N GLY A 101 19.33 -11.67 -5.22
CA GLY A 101 20.35 -10.66 -5.54
C GLY A 101 20.13 -9.27 -4.93
N THR A 102 19.03 -9.04 -4.20
CA THR A 102 18.79 -7.81 -3.43
C THR A 102 19.39 -7.90 -2.03
N THR A 103 19.65 -6.75 -1.41
CA THR A 103 20.19 -6.63 -0.05
C THR A 103 19.23 -7.22 0.99
N LEU A 104 17.92 -6.98 0.81
CA LEU A 104 16.86 -7.58 1.62
C LEU A 104 16.17 -8.71 0.87
N LYS A 105 15.69 -9.72 1.60
CA LYS A 105 14.83 -10.77 1.03
C LYS A 105 13.39 -10.31 1.12
N LEU A 106 12.84 -9.87 -0.02
CA LEU A 106 11.51 -9.27 -0.08
C LEU A 106 10.56 -10.19 -0.84
N ALA A 107 9.29 -10.17 -0.44
CA ALA A 107 8.18 -10.61 -1.28
C ALA A 107 7.58 -9.39 -1.98
N VAL A 108 7.19 -9.56 -3.25
CA VAL A 108 6.46 -8.56 -4.03
C VAL A 108 5.05 -9.06 -4.25
N LEU A 109 4.08 -8.24 -3.86
CA LEU A 109 2.66 -8.52 -3.99
C LEU A 109 2.04 -7.49 -4.95
N GLU A 110 1.12 -7.95 -5.77
CA GLU A 110 0.29 -7.14 -6.67
C GLU A 110 -1.13 -7.18 -6.16
N VAL A 111 -1.78 -6.03 -6.06
CA VAL A 111 -3.16 -5.85 -5.62
C VAL A 111 -3.99 -5.44 -6.81
N ASP A 112 -4.99 -6.24 -7.12
CA ASP A 112 -6.09 -5.86 -8.02
C ASP A 112 -7.07 -4.97 -7.24
N VAL A 113 -7.25 -3.74 -7.70
CA VAL A 113 -8.08 -2.74 -7.02
C VAL A 113 -9.55 -2.97 -7.39
N GLU A 114 -10.36 -3.31 -6.39
CA GLU A 114 -11.79 -3.56 -6.56
C GLU A 114 -12.61 -2.32 -6.18
N GLU A 115 -12.22 -1.64 -5.10
CA GLU A 115 -12.93 -0.45 -4.61
C GLU A 115 -11.93 0.55 -4.01
N VAL A 116 -12.14 1.83 -4.30
CA VAL A 116 -11.49 2.96 -3.64
C VAL A 116 -12.57 3.85 -3.04
N ARG A 117 -12.39 4.25 -1.78
CA ARG A 117 -13.37 5.06 -1.05
C ARG A 117 -12.68 6.15 -0.25
N ASP A 118 -13.22 7.36 -0.31
CA ASP A 118 -12.93 8.40 0.68
C ASP A 118 -13.63 8.03 1.99
N ILE A 119 -12.84 7.78 3.04
CA ILE A 119 -13.30 7.36 4.37
C ILE A 119 -13.16 8.47 5.41
N MET A 120 -12.92 9.73 5.00
CA MET A 120 -12.86 10.86 5.90
C MET A 120 -14.23 11.11 6.55
N PHE A 121 -14.21 11.43 7.86
CA PHE A 121 -15.42 11.76 8.59
C PHE A 121 -16.01 13.10 8.13
N TYR A 122 -17.33 13.25 8.30
CA TYR A 122 -18.03 14.47 7.90
C TYR A 122 -17.47 15.71 8.60
N GLY A 123 -17.18 16.76 7.82
CA GLY A 123 -16.67 18.03 8.32
C GLY A 123 -15.17 18.03 8.65
N GLY A 124 -14.48 16.90 8.46
CA GLY A 124 -13.03 16.78 8.60
C GLY A 124 -12.29 17.05 7.30
N LYS A 125 -11.04 17.50 7.43
CA LYS A 125 -10.04 17.43 6.36
C LYS A 125 -8.64 17.30 6.96
N ILE A 126 -7.74 16.63 6.25
CA ILE A 126 -6.32 16.61 6.57
C ILE A 126 -5.72 17.96 6.17
N VAL A 127 -5.09 18.63 7.13
CA VAL A 127 -4.38 19.91 6.91
C VAL A 127 -2.87 19.73 6.83
N THR A 128 -2.36 18.58 7.27
CA THR A 128 -0.94 18.24 7.24
C THR A 128 -0.81 16.73 7.11
N GLU A 129 -0.18 16.28 6.03
CA GLU A 129 0.06 14.86 5.78
C GLU A 129 1.21 14.35 6.67
N PRO A 130 1.17 13.08 7.11
CA PRO A 130 2.26 12.51 7.91
C PRO A 130 3.52 12.39 7.06
N LEU A 131 4.62 12.95 7.57
CA LEU A 131 5.95 12.77 7.01
C LEU A 131 6.71 11.69 7.80
N PHE A 132 7.55 10.92 7.13
CA PHE A 132 8.44 9.96 7.78
C PHE A 132 9.87 10.10 7.25
N ILE A 133 10.82 9.72 8.09
CA ILE A 133 12.23 9.59 7.72
C ILE A 133 12.68 8.16 7.94
N LYS A 134 13.61 7.69 7.11
CA LYS A 134 14.31 6.43 7.36
C LYS A 134 15.46 6.68 8.31
N THR A 135 15.52 5.92 9.38
CA THR A 135 16.51 6.09 10.46
C THR A 135 17.81 5.28 10.22
N TYR A 136 17.90 4.56 9.10
CA TYR A 136 19.11 3.86 8.68
C TYR A 136 20.14 4.82 8.09
N ASN A 137 21.35 4.32 7.80
CA ASN A 137 22.35 5.06 7.04
C ASN A 137 21.76 5.53 5.69
N ALA A 138 21.93 6.82 5.37
CA ALA A 138 21.37 7.46 4.18
C ALA A 138 21.77 6.76 2.87
N GLU A 139 23.02 6.33 2.73
CA GLU A 139 23.49 5.62 1.54
C GLU A 139 22.80 4.26 1.38
N LEU A 140 22.61 3.56 2.50
CA LEU A 140 21.89 2.30 2.52
C LEU A 140 20.40 2.51 2.20
N ALA A 141 19.78 3.56 2.73
CA ALA A 141 18.39 3.88 2.44
C ALA A 141 18.16 4.12 0.94
N VAL A 142 19.02 4.94 0.30
CA VAL A 142 18.96 5.19 -1.15
C VAL A 142 19.18 3.91 -1.96
N LYS A 143 20.16 3.09 -1.56
CA LYS A 143 20.42 1.79 -2.20
C LYS A 143 19.20 0.87 -2.12
N LEU A 144 18.61 0.74 -0.93
CA LEU A 144 17.44 -0.11 -0.71
C LEU A 144 16.23 0.39 -1.51
N ASP A 145 15.98 1.70 -1.57
CA ASP A 145 14.89 2.26 -2.36
C ASP A 145 15.02 1.95 -3.85
N ARG A 146 16.25 2.06 -4.38
CA ARG A 146 16.50 1.69 -5.77
C ARG A 146 16.24 0.20 -6.01
N GLU A 147 16.81 -0.68 -5.18
CA GLU A 147 16.62 -2.13 -5.31
C GLU A 147 15.15 -2.53 -5.20
N VAL A 148 14.40 -1.95 -4.25
CA VAL A 148 12.98 -2.24 -4.07
C VAL A 148 12.17 -1.76 -5.27
N LYS A 149 12.45 -0.56 -5.78
CA LYS A 149 11.78 -0.05 -6.97
C LYS A 149 12.04 -0.96 -8.18
N GLU A 150 13.26 -1.42 -8.39
CA GLU A 150 13.59 -2.34 -9.49
C GLU A 150 12.77 -3.64 -9.43
N VAL A 151 12.67 -4.28 -8.25
CA VAL A 151 11.91 -5.54 -8.11
C VAL A 151 10.39 -5.36 -8.14
N ILE A 152 9.89 -4.18 -7.79
CA ILE A 152 8.45 -3.87 -7.88
C ILE A 152 8.04 -3.65 -9.35
N PHE A 153 8.89 -3.02 -10.15
CA PHE A 153 8.60 -2.69 -11.55
C PHE A 153 9.04 -3.76 -12.55
N SER A 154 9.75 -4.80 -12.13
CA SER A 154 10.02 -6.00 -12.94
C SER A 154 8.75 -6.79 -13.24
#